data_AF-A0A7M2ZK03-F1
#
_entry.id   AF-A0A7M2ZK03-F1
#
_cell.length_a   1.000
_cell.length_b   1.000
_cell.length_c   1.000
_cell.angle_alpha   90.00
_cell.angle_beta   90.00
_cell.angle_gamma   90.00
#
_symmetry.space_group_name_H-M   'P 1'
#
loop_
_entity.id
_entity.type
_entity.pdbx_description
1 polymer ?
#
loop_
_entity_poly.entity_id
_entity_poly.type
_entity_poly.pdbx_seq_one_letter_code
_entity_poly.pdbx_strand_id
1 'polypeptide(L)'
;HLPVFGETALQAIPVQVGGLHPITDLWYIERSIDTPEILRQHIADLAEEIALHVGAPGEIVRIQGGVGYTYREPNEDREITDSALHLMTLLQALSGQVQFVLNTHDQQTCRDALAEFQFSAGLAQLLLGQPTTSDQPSCQEGRLNDEALVKLFRIIRLARRLVDLELPPAAFEQAATDQ
;
A
#
# COMPACT_ATOMS: atom_id res chain seq x y z
N HIS A 1 11.16 23.38 23.90
CA HIS A 1 11.87 22.57 22.89
C HIS A 1 10.81 21.98 21.98
N LEU A 2 10.91 22.17 20.66
CA LEU A 2 10.05 21.47 19.72
C LEU A 2 10.42 19.98 19.73
N PRO A 3 9.45 19.06 19.69
CA PRO A 3 9.73 17.64 19.59
C PRO A 3 10.63 17.36 18.39
N VAL A 4 11.71 16.61 18.61
CA VAL A 4 12.61 16.18 17.53
C VAL A 4 11.93 15.05 16.78
N PHE A 5 11.84 15.17 15.45
CA PHE A 5 11.13 14.19 14.61
C PHE A 5 11.60 12.75 14.86
N GLY A 6 12.91 12.50 14.95
CA GLY A 6 13.44 11.15 15.21
C GLY A 6 13.03 10.56 16.56
N GLU A 7 12.79 11.40 17.57
CA GLU A 7 12.38 10.97 18.92
C GLU A 7 10.86 10.80 19.04
N THR A 8 10.10 11.52 18.21
CA THR A 8 8.64 11.67 18.35
C THR A 8 7.89 10.91 17.26
N ALA A 9 8.44 10.78 16.05
CA ALA A 9 7.85 9.97 14.99
C ALA A 9 7.95 8.45 15.26
N LEU A 10 8.79 8.05 16.23
CA LEU A 10 8.79 6.71 16.79
C LEU A 10 7.77 6.52 17.91
N GLN A 11 7.11 7.60 18.37
CA GLN A 11 6.01 7.47 19.30
C GLN A 11 4.76 6.97 18.58
N ALA A 12 4.05 6.12 19.30
CA ALA A 12 2.76 5.59 18.95
C ALA A 12 1.81 6.67 18.41
N ILE A 13 1.24 6.45 17.22
CA ILE A 13 0.10 7.24 16.73
C ILE A 13 -1.15 6.41 17.04
N PRO A 14 -1.85 6.68 18.15
CA PRO A 14 -2.99 5.88 18.56
C PRO A 14 -4.12 6.09 17.57
N VAL A 15 -4.55 4.99 16.95
CA VAL A 15 -5.73 4.91 16.09
C VAL A 15 -6.54 3.72 16.59
N GLN A 16 -7.85 3.70 16.38
CA GLN A 16 -8.66 2.51 16.66
C GLN A 16 -9.50 2.23 15.43
N VAL A 17 -9.02 1.31 14.60
CA VAL A 17 -9.75 0.78 13.45
C VAL A 17 -9.95 -0.72 13.66
N GLY A 18 -11.20 -1.17 13.57
CA GLY A 18 -11.57 -2.58 13.67
C GLY A 18 -11.27 -3.35 12.39
N GLY A 19 -11.54 -4.66 12.41
CA GLY A 19 -11.27 -5.58 11.30
C GLY A 19 -10.70 -6.89 11.81
N LEU A 20 -10.23 -7.74 10.88
CA LEU A 20 -9.51 -8.96 11.21
C LEU A 20 -8.22 -8.67 11.97
N HIS A 21 -7.56 -7.56 11.62
CA HIS A 21 -6.35 -7.05 12.26
C HIS A 21 -6.57 -5.65 12.82
N PRO A 22 -7.08 -5.52 14.06
CA PRO A 22 -7.31 -4.23 14.67
C PRO A 22 -6.04 -3.38 14.70
N ILE A 23 -6.14 -2.14 14.22
CA ILE A 23 -5.02 -1.20 14.19
C ILE A 23 -5.17 -0.28 15.39
N THR A 24 -4.37 -0.54 16.42
CA THR A 24 -4.26 0.31 17.61
C THR A 24 -3.20 1.40 17.43
N ASP A 25 -2.23 1.14 16.54
CA ASP A 25 -1.10 2.00 16.26
C ASP A 25 -0.62 1.84 14.82
N LEU A 26 -0.39 2.96 14.13
CA LEU A 26 0.07 2.91 12.75
C LEU A 26 1.58 2.61 12.62
N TRP A 27 2.43 3.01 13.59
CA TRP A 27 3.90 2.94 13.50
C TRP A 27 4.49 1.77 14.27
N TYR A 28 3.95 1.47 15.45
CA TYR A 28 4.39 0.37 16.31
C TYR A 28 4.00 -0.97 15.70
N ILE A 29 4.95 -1.91 15.67
CA ILE A 29 4.75 -3.27 15.20
C ILE A 29 4.99 -4.18 16.40
N GLU A 30 3.98 -4.96 16.77
CA GLU A 30 4.10 -5.91 17.87
C GLU A 30 5.11 -6.99 17.51
N ARG A 31 5.91 -7.41 18.50
CA ARG A 31 6.93 -8.45 18.30
C ARG A 31 6.35 -9.79 17.85
N SER A 32 5.09 -10.06 18.19
CA SER A 32 4.34 -11.26 17.79
C SER A 32 4.12 -11.34 16.29
N ILE A 33 3.99 -10.19 15.61
CA ILE A 33 3.73 -10.12 14.16
C ILE A 33 4.96 -9.74 13.35
N ASP A 34 6.06 -9.36 14.00
CA ASP A 34 7.30 -8.86 13.38
C ASP A 34 8.17 -9.98 12.79
N THR A 35 7.57 -10.82 11.94
CA THR A 35 8.25 -11.85 11.15
C THR A 35 7.79 -11.78 9.71
N PRO A 36 8.64 -12.13 8.71
CA PRO A 36 8.26 -11.99 7.31
C PRO A 36 6.94 -12.68 6.94
N GLU A 37 6.75 -13.92 7.42
CA GLU A 37 5.54 -14.71 7.17
C GLU A 37 4.28 -14.03 7.70
N ILE A 38 4.29 -13.59 8.95
CA ILE A 38 3.11 -12.99 9.59
C ILE A 38 2.83 -11.61 9.00
N LEU A 39 3.86 -10.81 8.71
CA LEU A 39 3.71 -9.51 8.06
C LEU A 39 3.01 -9.66 6.70
N ARG A 40 3.39 -10.65 5.89
CA ARG A 40 2.74 -10.91 4.59
C ARG A 40 1.26 -11.23 4.74
N GLN A 41 0.90 -12.07 5.71
CA GLN A 41 -0.50 -12.42 5.97
C GLN A 41 -1.31 -11.18 6.37
N HIS A 42 -0.79 -10.38 7.31
CA HIS A 42 -1.45 -9.14 7.74
C HIS A 42 -1.60 -8.12 6.59
N ILE A 43 -0.56 -7.96 5.75
CA ILE A 43 -0.61 -7.06 4.60
C ILE A 43 -1.70 -7.51 3.60
N ALA A 44 -1.77 -8.81 3.30
CA ALA A 44 -2.77 -9.36 2.39
C ALA A 44 -4.19 -9.19 2.93
N ASP A 45 -4.41 -9.46 4.21
CA ASP A 45 -5.71 -9.33 4.85
C ASP A 45 -6.18 -7.87 4.87
N LEU A 46 -5.28 -6.92 5.16
CA LEU A 46 -5.59 -5.49 5.08
C LEU A 46 -5.91 -5.05 3.64
N ALA A 47 -5.20 -5.57 2.64
CA ALA A 47 -5.47 -5.27 1.24
C ALA A 47 -6.85 -5.78 0.81
N GLU A 48 -7.23 -6.98 1.25
CA GLU A 48 -8.56 -7.57 1.02
C GLU A 48 -9.66 -6.73 1.67
N GLU A 49 -9.48 -6.29 2.92
CA GLU A 49 -10.43 -5.42 3.61
C GLU A 49 -10.65 -4.08 2.89
N ILE A 50 -9.57 -3.46 2.37
CA ILE A 50 -9.69 -2.20 1.62
C ILE A 50 -10.39 -2.44 0.27
N ALA A 51 -10.05 -3.52 -0.44
CA ALA A 51 -10.68 -3.88 -1.71
C ALA A 51 -12.19 -4.11 -1.54
N LEU A 52 -12.60 -4.84 -0.49
CA LEU A 52 -14.00 -5.04 -0.13
C LEU A 52 -14.71 -3.71 0.19
N HIS A 53 -14.02 -2.78 0.87
CA HIS A 53 -14.61 -1.50 1.26
C HIS A 53 -15.03 -0.64 0.06
N VAL A 54 -14.24 -0.62 -1.01
CA VAL A 54 -14.57 0.15 -2.23
C VAL A 54 -15.36 -0.65 -3.27
N GLY A 55 -15.71 -1.90 -2.96
CA GLY A 55 -16.36 -2.80 -3.90
C GLY A 55 -15.50 -3.12 -5.12
N ALA A 56 -14.17 -3.17 -4.95
CA ALA A 56 -13.27 -3.54 -6.03
C ALA A 56 -13.59 -4.98 -6.47
N PRO A 57 -13.81 -5.22 -7.77
CA PRO A 57 -14.00 -6.58 -8.27
C PRO A 57 -12.68 -7.35 -8.18
N GLY A 58 -12.70 -8.65 -8.46
CA GLY A 58 -11.50 -9.50 -8.40
C GLY A 58 -11.19 -10.02 -7.00
N GLU A 59 -9.96 -10.49 -6.81
CA GLU A 59 -9.56 -11.21 -5.59
C GLU A 59 -8.12 -10.88 -5.18
N ILE A 60 -7.91 -10.69 -3.87
CA ILE A 60 -6.59 -10.63 -3.27
C ILE A 60 -6.12 -12.05 -2.98
N VAL A 61 -5.09 -12.49 -3.71
CA VAL A 61 -4.54 -13.83 -3.61
C VAL A 61 -3.29 -13.80 -2.75
N ARG A 62 -3.32 -14.49 -1.62
CA ARG A 62 -2.19 -14.61 -0.69
C ARG A 62 -1.05 -15.39 -1.35
N ILE A 63 0.17 -14.84 -1.30
CA ILE A 63 1.38 -15.46 -1.86
C ILE A 63 2.57 -15.27 -0.92
N GLN A 64 3.61 -16.06 -1.13
CA GLN A 64 4.85 -15.96 -0.34
C GLN A 64 5.86 -14.95 -0.90
N GLY A 65 5.59 -14.39 -2.09
CA GLY A 65 6.46 -13.40 -2.75
C GLY A 65 6.02 -11.95 -2.50
N GLY A 66 6.92 -11.01 -2.76
CA GLY A 66 6.66 -9.59 -2.57
C GLY A 66 6.19 -9.29 -1.15
N VAL A 67 5.16 -8.45 -1.03
CA VAL A 67 4.58 -8.06 0.27
C VAL A 67 3.48 -8.98 0.80
N GLY A 68 3.22 -10.12 0.14
CA GLY A 68 2.31 -11.15 0.66
C GLY A 68 1.01 -11.38 -0.15
N TYR A 69 0.78 -10.62 -1.21
CA TYR A 69 -0.38 -10.81 -2.09
C TYR A 69 -0.11 -10.46 -3.55
N THR A 70 -0.99 -10.93 -4.42
CA THR A 70 -1.19 -10.43 -5.78
C THR A 70 -2.67 -10.17 -6.01
N TYR A 71 -2.98 -9.29 -6.96
CA TYR A 71 -4.36 -9.00 -7.35
C TYR A 71 -4.73 -9.81 -8.59
N ARG A 72 -5.82 -10.57 -8.51
CA ARG A 72 -6.40 -11.33 -9.62
C ARG A 72 -7.61 -10.59 -10.15
N GLU A 73 -7.58 -10.25 -11.42
CA GLU A 73 -8.70 -9.62 -12.12
C GLU A 73 -9.97 -10.49 -12.08
N PRO A 74 -11.16 -9.89 -12.02
CA PRO A 74 -12.42 -10.61 -12.08
C PRO A 74 -12.58 -11.34 -13.43
N ASN A 75 -13.21 -12.52 -13.39
CA ASN A 75 -13.57 -13.25 -14.62
C ASN A 75 -14.80 -12.67 -15.34
N GLU A 76 -15.52 -11.73 -14.72
CA GLU A 76 -16.75 -11.13 -15.23
C GLU A 76 -16.52 -9.66 -15.58
N ASP A 77 -17.03 -9.22 -16.73
CA ASP A 77 -17.12 -7.80 -17.08
C ASP A 77 -18.19 -7.13 -16.19
N ARG A 78 -17.74 -6.51 -15.11
CA ARG A 78 -18.56 -5.65 -14.25
C ARG A 78 -18.25 -4.19 -14.52
N GLU A 79 -19.26 -3.34 -14.34
CA GLU A 79 -19.01 -1.89 -14.25
C GLU A 79 -18.15 -1.62 -13.02
N ILE A 80 -16.91 -1.17 -13.25
CA ILE A 80 -15.95 -0.84 -12.21
C ILE A 80 -15.98 0.67 -12.02
N THR A 81 -16.13 1.11 -10.77
CA THR A 81 -16.00 2.55 -10.47
C THR A 81 -14.55 2.99 -10.66
N ASP A 82 -14.33 4.24 -11.04
CA ASP A 82 -12.98 4.80 -11.20
C ASP A 82 -12.15 4.62 -9.91
N SER A 83 -12.77 4.82 -8.74
CA SER A 83 -12.10 4.61 -7.44
C SER A 83 -11.65 3.17 -7.20
N ALA A 84 -12.47 2.19 -7.59
CA ALA A 84 -12.09 0.78 -7.50
C ALA A 84 -10.91 0.48 -8.44
N LEU A 85 -10.94 0.99 -9.67
CA LEU A 85 -9.84 0.85 -10.62
C LEU A 85 -8.54 1.47 -10.08
N HIS A 86 -8.58 2.71 -9.58
CA HIS A 86 -7.41 3.38 -9.04
C HIS A 86 -6.84 2.67 -7.80
N LEU A 87 -7.69 2.16 -6.92
CA LEU A 87 -7.24 1.35 -5.78
C LEU A 87 -6.58 0.05 -6.25
N MET A 88 -7.18 -0.66 -7.20
CA MET A 88 -6.62 -1.91 -7.72
C MET A 88 -5.22 -1.68 -8.29
N THR A 89 -5.05 -0.64 -9.12
CA THR A 89 -3.74 -0.27 -9.66
C THR A 89 -2.74 0.10 -8.55
N LEU A 90 -3.20 0.79 -7.49
CA LEU A 90 -2.36 1.10 -6.33
C LEU A 90 -1.93 -0.17 -5.57
N LEU A 91 -2.86 -1.08 -5.27
CA LEU A 91 -2.55 -2.35 -4.58
C LEU A 91 -1.63 -3.23 -5.43
N GLN A 92 -1.85 -3.28 -6.74
CA GLN A 92 -0.95 -3.99 -7.65
C GLN A 92 0.45 -3.37 -7.66
N ALA A 93 0.57 -2.04 -7.65
CA ALA A 93 1.87 -1.35 -7.53
C ALA A 93 2.57 -1.65 -6.18
N LEU A 94 1.81 -1.70 -5.09
CA LEU A 94 2.33 -2.00 -3.74
C LEU A 94 2.68 -3.48 -3.54
N SER A 95 2.13 -4.40 -4.34
CA SER A 95 2.39 -5.84 -4.24
C SER A 95 3.89 -6.21 -4.39
N GLY A 96 4.68 -5.32 -5.01
CA GLY A 96 6.09 -5.54 -5.32
C GLY A 96 6.32 -6.38 -6.58
N GLN A 97 5.27 -6.79 -7.28
CA GLN A 97 5.37 -7.61 -8.50
C GLN A 97 5.64 -6.79 -9.77
N VAL A 98 5.33 -5.49 -9.76
CA VAL A 98 5.59 -4.59 -10.92
C VAL A 98 7.08 -4.49 -11.23
N GLN A 99 7.95 -4.58 -10.22
CA GLN A 99 9.42 -4.55 -10.40
C GLN A 99 9.98 -5.78 -11.14
N PHE A 100 9.26 -6.91 -11.14
CA PHE A 100 9.66 -8.07 -11.95
C PHE A 100 9.34 -7.85 -13.43
N VAL A 101 8.23 -7.18 -13.74
CA VAL A 101 7.77 -6.91 -15.11
C VAL A 101 8.59 -5.80 -15.77
N LEU A 102 8.99 -4.76 -15.01
CA LEU A 102 9.80 -3.65 -15.54
C LEU A 102 11.23 -4.06 -15.95
N ASN A 103 11.75 -5.18 -15.45
CA ASN A 103 13.04 -5.75 -15.87
C ASN A 103 12.95 -6.50 -17.21
N THR A 104 11.73 -6.74 -17.71
CA THR A 104 11.44 -7.32 -19.03
C THR A 104 10.92 -6.21 -19.93
N HIS A 105 11.82 -5.47 -20.55
CA HIS A 105 11.44 -4.46 -21.53
C HIS A 105 10.78 -5.11 -22.76
N ASP A 106 9.52 -4.75 -23.05
CA ASP A 106 9.11 -4.39 -24.41
C ASP A 106 7.88 -3.46 -24.44
N GLN A 107 7.99 -2.43 -25.29
CA GLN A 107 7.03 -1.48 -25.89
C GLN A 107 5.68 -1.15 -25.22
N GLN A 108 5.45 0.13 -24.82
CA GLN A 108 4.28 0.95 -25.27
C GLN A 108 4.30 2.45 -24.84
N THR A 109 5.32 3.21 -25.21
CA THR A 109 5.66 4.57 -24.71
C THR A 109 4.66 5.73 -24.95
N CYS A 110 3.47 5.50 -25.50
CA CYS A 110 2.43 6.54 -25.66
C CYS A 110 1.07 6.21 -25.02
N ARG A 111 0.72 4.93 -24.83
CA ARG A 111 -0.44 4.57 -23.99
C ARG A 111 -0.10 4.68 -22.50
N ASP A 112 1.16 4.45 -22.16
CA ASP A 112 1.65 4.50 -20.79
C ASP A 112 1.55 5.90 -20.19
N ALA A 113 1.91 6.97 -20.92
CA ALA A 113 1.90 8.32 -20.35
C ALA A 113 0.50 8.85 -20.00
N LEU A 114 -0.52 8.54 -20.83
CA LEU A 114 -1.91 8.92 -20.54
C LEU A 114 -2.48 8.04 -19.43
N ALA A 115 -2.17 6.74 -19.43
CA ALA A 115 -2.55 5.83 -18.35
C ALA A 115 -1.89 6.21 -17.01
N GLU A 116 -0.63 6.62 -17.03
CA GLU A 116 0.12 7.14 -15.88
C GLU A 116 -0.48 8.45 -15.36
N PHE A 117 -0.85 9.37 -16.26
CA PHE A 117 -1.52 10.62 -15.88
C PHE A 117 -2.91 10.35 -15.28
N GLN A 118 -3.71 9.49 -15.92
CA GLN A 118 -5.02 9.07 -15.42
C GLN A 118 -4.91 8.40 -14.06
N PHE A 119 -3.92 7.53 -13.88
CA PHE A 119 -3.63 6.92 -12.59
C PHE A 119 -3.23 7.96 -11.54
N SER A 120 -2.34 8.89 -11.87
CA SER A 120 -1.90 9.95 -10.94
C SER A 120 -3.05 10.85 -10.50
N ALA A 121 -3.90 11.28 -11.45
CA ALA A 121 -5.12 12.03 -11.16
C ALA A 121 -6.09 11.20 -10.30
N GLY A 122 -6.23 9.92 -10.63
CA GLY A 122 -7.04 8.96 -9.90
C GLY A 122 -6.59 8.71 -8.46
N LEU A 123 -5.28 8.64 -8.22
CA LEU A 123 -4.70 8.55 -6.88
C LEU A 123 -5.00 9.80 -6.05
N ALA A 124 -4.90 10.99 -6.65
CA ALA A 124 -5.24 12.23 -5.96
C ALA A 124 -6.71 12.23 -5.52
N GLN A 125 -7.63 11.81 -6.40
CA GLN A 125 -9.04 11.67 -6.06
C GLN A 125 -9.27 10.59 -4.98
N LEU A 126 -8.60 9.44 -5.09
CA LEU A 126 -8.71 8.33 -4.13
C LEU A 126 -8.28 8.75 -2.72
N LEU A 127 -7.21 9.54 -2.60
CA LEU A 127 -6.62 9.91 -1.31
C LEU A 127 -7.17 11.21 -0.73
N LEU A 128 -7.48 12.20 -1.58
CA LEU A 128 -7.86 13.55 -1.16
C LEU A 128 -9.34 13.86 -1.40
N GLY A 129 -10.01 13.11 -2.27
CA GLY A 129 -11.27 13.53 -2.88
C GLY A 129 -11.03 14.63 -3.92
N GLN A 130 -12.07 15.41 -4.23
CA GLN A 130 -11.94 16.56 -5.12
C GLN A 130 -11.77 17.85 -4.30
N PRO A 131 -10.58 18.47 -4.30
CA PRO A 131 -10.37 19.74 -3.60
C PRO A 131 -11.13 20.87 -4.28
N THR A 132 -11.46 21.92 -3.52
CA THR A 132 -12.14 23.10 -4.05
C THR A 132 -11.29 23.76 -5.13
N THR A 133 -11.91 24.01 -6.28
CA THR A 133 -11.34 24.79 -7.39
C THR A 133 -12.19 26.04 -7.60
N SER A 134 -11.66 27.06 -8.29
CA SER A 134 -12.37 28.32 -8.58
C SER A 134 -13.80 28.12 -9.12
N ASP A 135 -14.04 27.02 -9.85
CA ASP A 135 -15.30 26.73 -10.52
C ASP A 135 -16.15 25.64 -9.84
N GLN A 136 -15.64 24.91 -8.84
CA GLN A 136 -16.34 23.78 -8.23
C GLN A 136 -16.08 23.62 -6.71
N PRO A 137 -17.13 23.35 -5.91
CA PRO A 137 -16.99 23.06 -4.48
C PRO A 137 -16.27 21.71 -4.26
N SER A 138 -15.71 21.51 -3.08
CA SER A 138 -15.07 20.24 -2.73
C SER A 138 -16.10 19.12 -2.60
N CYS A 139 -15.71 17.90 -2.98
CA CYS A 139 -16.53 16.71 -2.77
C CYS A 139 -15.69 15.52 -2.34
N GLN A 140 -16.30 14.62 -1.57
CA GLN A 140 -15.66 13.41 -1.05
C GLN A 140 -15.85 12.21 -1.99
N GLU A 141 -16.43 12.43 -3.17
CA GLU A 141 -16.82 11.37 -4.09
C GLU A 141 -15.58 10.63 -4.62
N GLY A 142 -15.58 9.32 -4.40
CA GLY A 142 -14.49 8.44 -4.81
C GLY A 142 -13.26 8.44 -3.91
N ARG A 143 -13.27 9.16 -2.79
CA ARG A 143 -12.19 9.11 -1.77
C ARG A 143 -12.32 7.86 -0.90
N LEU A 144 -11.19 7.29 -0.47
CA LEU A 144 -11.15 6.33 0.63
C LEU A 144 -11.70 6.95 1.91
N ASN A 145 -12.48 6.17 2.64
CA ASN A 145 -12.86 6.54 3.99
C ASN A 145 -11.65 6.44 4.94
N ASP A 146 -11.77 7.03 6.12
CA ASP A 146 -10.65 7.13 7.07
C ASP A 146 -10.19 5.75 7.57
N GLU A 147 -11.10 4.77 7.66
CA GLU A 147 -10.78 3.39 8.01
C GLU A 147 -9.88 2.72 6.95
N ALA A 148 -10.27 2.77 5.68
CA ALA A 148 -9.47 2.23 4.58
C ALA A 148 -8.13 2.96 4.44
N LEU A 149 -8.11 4.27 4.70
CA LEU A 149 -6.90 5.07 4.68
C LEU A 149 -5.90 4.65 5.79
N VAL A 150 -6.38 4.39 7.00
CA VAL A 150 -5.57 3.85 8.10
C VAL A 150 -5.00 2.47 7.73
N LYS A 151 -5.82 1.59 7.14
CA LYS A 151 -5.35 0.27 6.68
C LYS A 151 -4.30 0.40 5.57
N LEU A 152 -4.45 1.35 4.64
CA LEU A 152 -3.47 1.62 3.59
C LEU A 152 -2.13 2.09 4.18
N PHE A 153 -2.14 3.03 5.13
CA PHE A 153 -0.91 3.45 5.81
C PHE A 153 -0.27 2.29 6.58
N ARG A 154 -1.09 1.42 7.18
CA ARG A 154 -0.59 0.23 7.88
C ARG A 154 0.07 -0.75 6.90
N ILE A 155 -0.51 -1.02 5.73
CA ILE A 155 0.12 -1.82 4.67
C ILE A 155 1.51 -1.27 4.34
N ILE A 156 1.63 0.03 4.10
CA ILE A 156 2.91 0.67 3.77
C ILE A 156 3.92 0.48 4.90
N ARG A 157 3.51 0.68 6.17
CA ARG A 157 4.39 0.52 7.32
C ARG A 157 4.91 -0.92 7.46
N LEU A 158 4.02 -1.91 7.34
CA LEU A 158 4.35 -3.32 7.46
C LEU A 158 5.22 -3.78 6.27
N ALA A 159 4.90 -3.35 5.05
CA ALA A 159 5.68 -3.67 3.86
C ALA A 159 7.11 -3.12 3.94
N ARG A 160 7.29 -1.89 4.43
CA ARG A 160 8.63 -1.35 4.68
C ARG A 160 9.40 -2.17 5.72
N ARG A 161 8.74 -2.57 6.81
CA ARG A 161 9.36 -3.44 7.82
C ARG A 161 9.74 -4.80 7.25
N LEU A 162 8.88 -5.40 6.42
CA LEU A 162 9.16 -6.66 5.74
C LEU A 162 10.43 -6.54 4.88
N VAL A 163 10.55 -5.48 4.08
CA VAL A 163 11.77 -5.21 3.29
C VAL A 163 12.98 -5.08 4.22
N ASP A 164 12.88 -4.34 5.32
CA ASP A 164 13.98 -4.20 6.29
C ASP A 164 14.41 -5.53 6.93
N LEU A 165 13.48 -6.46 7.16
CA LEU A 165 13.76 -7.79 7.72
C LEU A 165 14.40 -8.74 6.70
N GLU A 166 14.11 -8.55 5.41
CA GLU A 166 14.60 -9.38 4.32
C GLU A 166 15.86 -8.85 3.66
N LEU A 167 16.22 -7.59 3.93
CA LEU A 167 17.54 -7.09 3.61
C LEU A 167 18.57 -7.99 4.30
N PRO A 168 19.58 -8.50 3.56
CA PRO A 168 20.68 -9.21 4.19
C PRO A 168 21.26 -8.28 5.26
N PRO A 169 21.68 -8.82 6.42
CA PRO A 169 22.38 -8.01 7.40
C PRO A 169 23.51 -7.33 6.64
N ALA A 170 23.49 -5.99 6.60
CA ALA A 170 24.54 -5.23 5.95
C ALA A 170 25.86 -5.85 6.43
N ALA A 171 26.78 -6.10 5.50
CA ALA A 171 28.10 -6.66 5.77
C ALA A 171 28.89 -5.69 6.67
N PHE A 172 28.44 -5.56 7.91
CA PHE A 172 29.13 -4.95 9.02
C PHE A 172 30.18 -5.99 9.39
N GLU A 173 31.46 -5.64 9.17
CA GLU A 173 32.67 -6.39 9.52
C GLU A 173 33.25 -7.37 8.47
N GLN A 174 33.55 -6.88 7.26
CA GLN A 174 34.66 -7.47 6.49
C GLN A 174 35.79 -6.48 6.12
N ALA A 175 35.73 -5.22 6.61
CA ALA A 175 36.86 -4.28 6.49
C ALA A 175 37.70 -4.16 7.78
N ALA A 176 37.51 -5.05 8.76
CA ALA A 176 38.32 -5.08 10.00
C ALA A 176 39.25 -6.31 10.09
N THR A 177 39.27 -7.18 9.07
CA THR A 177 40.05 -8.42 9.12
C THR A 177 40.75 -8.79 7.81
N ASP A 178 41.03 -7.81 6.95
CA ASP A 178 42.01 -7.97 5.87
C ASP A 178 43.09 -6.88 5.98
N GLN A 179 44.13 -7.26 6.73
CA GLN A 179 45.56 -6.88 6.64
C GLN A 179 46.03 -5.51 7.17
#